data_AF-A0A2V1BKJ8-F1
#
_entry.id   AF-A0A2V1BKJ8-F1
#
_cell.length_a   1.000
_cell.length_b   1.000
_cell.length_c   1.000
_cell.angle_alpha   90.00
_cell.angle_beta   90.00
_cell.angle_gamma   90.00
#
_symmetry.space_group_name_H-M   'P 1'
#
loop_
_entity.id
_entity.type
_entity.pdbx_description
1 polymer ?
#
loop_
_entity_poly.entity_id
_entity_poly.type
_entity_poly.pdbx_seq_one_letter_code
_entity_poly.pdbx_strand_id
1 'polypeptide(L)'
;DDNPQYDALSYTWGSPIDPVAITLNNQPFNVTQGLHLALTSFRLPTTPRTLWIDAICINQFSIPERNVEVRRMRTIYKRCAHTLIWLGPAFKNSDVLLDFMAWEDRRLLDPTYERCMADSSFQHIWVALKQLTELPYWQRMWIVQEVAFGTSPQVCVGS
;
A
#
# COMPACT_ATOMS: atom_id res chain seq x y z
N ASP A 1 -3.88 27.05 9.43
CA ASP A 1 -4.31 25.65 9.44
C ASP A 1 -3.96 24.99 8.14
N ASP A 2 -2.70 24.59 8.00
CA ASP A 2 -2.28 23.76 6.88
C ASP A 2 -2.64 22.33 7.25
N ASN A 3 -3.71 21.81 6.67
CA ASN A 3 -4.00 20.38 6.68
C ASN A 3 -3.43 19.82 5.37
N PRO A 4 -2.11 19.60 5.28
CA PRO A 4 -1.48 19.21 4.01
C PRO A 4 -2.09 17.90 3.53
N GLN A 5 -2.40 17.85 2.24
CA GLN A 5 -2.90 16.63 1.63
C GLN A 5 -1.77 15.58 1.62
N TYR A 6 -2.07 14.37 2.08
CA TYR A 6 -1.12 13.26 2.17
C TYR A 6 -1.78 11.96 1.71
N ASP A 7 -0.96 11.02 1.26
CA ASP A 7 -1.37 9.62 1.06
C ASP A 7 -0.95 8.79 2.27
N ALA A 8 -1.78 7.82 2.67
CA ALA A 8 -1.45 6.89 3.74
C ALA A 8 -0.93 5.58 3.17
N LEU A 9 0.25 5.13 3.60
CA LEU A 9 0.83 3.87 3.18
C LEU A 9 0.38 2.72 4.09
N SER A 10 -0.27 1.73 3.48
CA SER A 10 -0.63 0.46 4.09
C SER A 10 0.29 -0.62 3.52
N TYR A 11 1.17 -1.20 4.35
CA TYR A 11 2.16 -2.17 3.90
C TYR A 11 2.51 -3.18 5.00
N THR A 12 3.01 -4.36 4.62
CA THR A 12 3.49 -5.34 5.60
C THR A 12 4.83 -4.91 6.17
N TRP A 13 4.90 -4.82 7.50
CA TRP A 13 6.17 -4.68 8.19
C TRP A 13 7.05 -5.91 7.90
N GLY A 14 8.16 -5.68 7.21
CA GLY A 14 9.12 -6.72 6.87
C GLY A 14 10.01 -7.11 8.05
N SER A 15 10.97 -7.99 7.77
CA SER A 15 12.00 -8.35 8.74
C SER A 15 12.80 -7.11 9.19
N PRO A 16 13.12 -6.98 10.49
CA PRO A 16 14.03 -5.94 10.98
C PRO A 16 15.52 -6.25 10.67
N ILE A 17 15.82 -7.43 10.10
CA ILE A 17 17.16 -7.84 9.70
C ILE A 17 17.59 -7.04 8.46
N ASP A 18 18.86 -6.61 8.43
CA ASP A 18 19.49 -5.84 7.35
C ASP A 18 18.70 -4.59 6.93
N PRO A 19 18.54 -3.61 7.84
CA PRO A 19 17.81 -2.39 7.54
C PRO A 19 18.54 -1.53 6.50
N VAL A 20 17.76 -0.73 5.77
CA VAL A 20 18.25 0.23 4.79
C VAL A 20 18.12 1.64 5.36
N ALA A 21 19.18 2.44 5.24
CA ALA A 21 19.17 3.82 5.71
C ALA A 21 18.50 4.73 4.68
N ILE A 22 17.54 5.53 5.13
CA ILE A 22 16.98 6.68 4.41
C ILE A 22 17.39 7.97 5.13
N THR A 23 17.22 9.12 4.47
CA THR A 23 17.42 10.42 5.10
C THR A 23 16.09 10.94 5.65
N LEU A 24 16.01 11.14 6.96
CA LEU A 24 14.88 11.75 7.64
C LEU A 24 15.39 12.96 8.42
N ASN A 25 14.88 14.16 8.11
CA ASN A 25 15.32 15.43 8.75
C ASN A 25 16.85 15.61 8.75
N ASN A 26 17.50 15.33 7.61
CA ASN A 26 18.96 15.37 7.42
C ASN A 26 19.76 14.41 8.33
N GLN A 27 19.10 13.40 8.90
CA GLN A 27 19.74 12.35 9.69
C GLN A 27 19.49 10.98 9.07
N PRO A 28 20.42 10.02 9.22
CA PRO A 28 20.17 8.65 8.82
C PRO A 28 19.07 8.03 9.69
N PHE A 29 18.10 7.40 9.04
CA PHE A 29 17.00 6.69 9.69
C PHE A 29 16.84 5.32 9.04
N ASN A 30 16.81 4.28 9.85
CA ASN A 30 16.75 2.91 9.37
C ASN A 30 15.31 2.45 9.15
N VAL A 31 15.05 1.92 7.95
CA VAL A 31 13.77 1.29 7.60
C VAL A 31 13.99 -0.15 7.16
N THR A 32 12.93 -0.96 7.24
CA THR A 32 12.96 -2.32 6.68
C THR A 32 13.12 -2.29 5.17
N GLN A 33 13.67 -3.35 4.58
CA GLN A 33 13.81 -3.47 3.12
C GLN A 33 12.45 -3.32 2.40
N GLY A 34 11.39 -3.90 2.96
CA GLY A 34 10.04 -3.79 2.40
C GLY A 34 9.53 -2.35 2.33
N LEU A 35 9.80 -1.55 3.37
CA LEU A 35 9.46 -0.13 3.38
C LEU A 35 10.33 0.68 2.41
N HIS A 36 11.64 0.38 2.35
CA HIS A 36 12.53 1.03 1.39
C HIS A 36 12.09 0.81 -0.07
N LEU A 37 11.70 -0.42 -0.41
CA LEU A 37 11.15 -0.75 -1.73
C LEU A 37 9.87 0.03 -2.00
N ALA A 38 8.92 0.04 -1.06
CA ALA A 38 7.69 0.82 -1.19
C ALA A 38 7.97 2.32 -1.44
N LEU A 39 8.84 2.93 -0.64
CA LEU A 39 9.24 4.33 -0.77
C LEU A 39 9.85 4.63 -2.14
N THR A 40 10.67 3.72 -2.65
CA THR A 40 11.30 3.86 -3.97
C THR A 40 10.29 3.71 -5.09
N SER A 41 9.38 2.74 -5.01
CA SER A 41 8.32 2.53 -6.01
C SER A 41 7.28 3.64 -6.04
N PHE A 42 7.01 4.32 -4.90
CA PHE A 42 6.09 5.45 -4.85
C PHE A 42 6.74 6.81 -5.13
N ARG A 43 8.06 6.87 -5.32
CA ARG A 43 8.74 8.12 -5.67
C ARG A 43 8.32 8.54 -7.07
N LEU A 44 7.73 9.74 -7.18
CA LEU A 44 7.43 10.33 -8.47
C LEU A 44 8.71 10.92 -9.10
N PRO A 45 8.85 10.88 -10.43
CA PRO A 45 10.08 11.33 -11.09
C PRO A 45 10.39 12.82 -10.92
N THR A 46 9.35 13.66 -10.79
CA THR A 46 9.48 15.12 -10.89
C THR A 46 8.90 15.89 -9.71
N THR A 47 8.09 15.25 -8.86
CA THR A 47 7.34 15.94 -7.81
C THR A 47 7.49 15.24 -6.47
N PRO A 48 7.58 15.98 -5.35
CA PRO A 48 7.55 15.37 -4.04
C PRO A 48 6.17 14.78 -3.78
N ARG A 49 6.15 13.64 -3.07
CA ARG A 49 4.93 13.03 -2.56
C ARG A 49 4.97 13.04 -1.04
N THR A 50 3.88 13.49 -0.41
CA THR A 50 3.72 13.46 1.04
C THR A 50 3.06 12.15 1.45
N LEU A 51 3.78 11.34 2.23
CA LEU A 51 3.30 10.06 2.72
C LEU A 51 3.19 10.07 4.25
N TRP A 52 2.08 9.56 4.76
CA TRP A 52 1.97 9.12 6.15
C TRP A 52 2.28 7.63 6.23
N ILE A 53 3.24 7.27 7.09
CA ILE A 53 3.75 5.91 7.24
C ILE A 53 3.89 5.64 8.73
N ASP A 54 3.16 4.66 9.26
CA ASP A 54 3.12 4.33 10.69
C ASP A 54 4.52 4.13 11.30
N ALA A 55 5.41 3.40 10.62
CA ALA A 55 6.76 3.12 11.08
C ALA A 55 7.67 4.36 11.18
N ILE A 56 7.31 5.47 10.52
CA ILE A 56 8.07 6.73 10.54
C ILE A 56 7.36 7.80 11.38
N CYS A 57 6.05 7.94 11.21
CA CYS A 57 5.25 9.01 11.81
C CYS A 57 4.85 8.73 13.27
N ILE A 58 4.92 7.48 13.73
CA ILE A 58 4.62 7.10 15.11
C ILE A 58 5.91 6.70 15.80
N ASN A 59 6.15 7.24 17.00
CA ASN A 59 7.26 6.79 17.83
C ASN A 59 6.99 5.36 18.34
N GLN A 60 7.62 4.39 17.69
CA GLN A 60 7.43 2.98 18.00
C GLN A 60 7.95 2.56 19.39
N PHE A 61 8.80 3.39 20.02
CA PHE A 61 9.37 3.15 21.34
C PHE A 61 8.46 3.64 22.48
N SER A 62 7.43 4.44 22.17
CA SER A 62 6.49 4.97 23.15
C SER A 62 5.18 4.21 23.11
N ILE A 63 5.00 3.24 24.02
CA ILE A 63 3.73 2.52 24.17
C ILE A 63 2.54 3.48 24.37
N PRO A 64 2.64 4.53 25.22
CA PRO A 64 1.55 5.49 25.40
C PRO A 64 1.16 6.19 24.10
N GLU A 65 2.14 6.64 23.31
CA GLU A 65 1.90 7.29 22.01
C GLU A 65 1.30 6.31 21.01
N ARG A 66 1.88 5.10 20.89
CA ARG A 66 1.36 4.07 20.00
C ARG A 66 -0.11 3.78 20.29
N ASN A 67 -0.52 3.69 21.55
CA ASN A 67 -1.92 3.47 21.91
C ASN A 67 -2.83 4.64 21.52
N VAL A 68 -2.33 5.89 21.58
CA VAL A 68 -3.06 7.06 21.09
C VAL A 68 -3.17 7.05 19.57
N GLU A 69 -2.08 6.77 18.87
CA GLU A 69 -2.03 6.78 17.40
C GLU A 69 -2.83 5.63 16.79
N VAL A 70 -2.81 4.43 17.40
CA VAL A 70 -3.67 3.30 16.99
C VAL A 70 -5.15 3.68 17.05
N ARG A 71 -5.58 4.45 18.07
CA ARG A 71 -6.96 4.96 18.13
C ARG A 71 -7.25 6.01 17.05
N ARG A 72 -6.22 6.70 16.54
CA ARG A 72 -6.31 7.72 15.51
C ARG A 72 -6.20 7.17 14.09
N MET A 73 -5.71 5.94 13.89
CA MET A 73 -5.53 5.32 12.57
C MET A 73 -6.77 5.45 11.69
N ARG A 74 -7.97 5.17 12.24
CA ARG A 74 -9.24 5.37 11.51
C ARG A 74 -9.36 6.78 10.92
N THR A 75 -9.07 7.81 11.72
CA THR A 75 -9.16 9.20 11.28
C THR A 75 -8.08 9.55 10.26
N ILE A 76 -6.88 9.00 10.42
CA ILE A 76 -5.74 9.23 9.51
C ILE A 76 -6.05 8.66 8.12
N TYR A 77 -6.49 7.40 8.03
CA TYR A 77 -6.86 6.75 6.76
C TYR A 77 -8.15 7.34 6.15
N LYS A 78 -9.06 7.86 6.97
CA LYS A 78 -10.25 8.56 6.48
C LYS A 78 -9.96 9.98 5.94
N ARG A 79 -8.82 10.58 6.31
CA ARG A 79 -8.47 11.96 5.92
C ARG A 79 -7.36 12.05 4.89
N CYS A 80 -6.72 10.94 4.52
CA CYS A 80 -5.76 10.92 3.43
C CYS A 80 -6.46 11.15 2.08
N ALA A 81 -5.70 11.56 1.07
CA ALA A 81 -6.19 11.62 -0.30
C ALA A 81 -6.39 10.22 -0.86
N HIS A 82 -5.38 9.37 -0.70
CA HIS A 82 -5.41 7.98 -1.09
C HIS A 82 -4.84 7.08 0.00
N THR A 83 -5.38 5.88 0.11
CA THR A 83 -4.72 4.77 0.82
C THR A 83 -3.93 3.95 -0.17
N LEU A 84 -2.60 3.99 -0.11
CA LEU A 84 -1.72 3.22 -0.96
C LEU A 84 -1.48 1.85 -0.30
N ILE A 85 -2.02 0.79 -0.89
CA ILE A 85 -1.86 -0.59 -0.42
C ILE A 85 -0.67 -1.21 -1.14
N TRP A 86 0.46 -1.33 -0.45
CA TRP A 86 1.68 -1.95 -0.98
C TRP A 86 1.73 -3.43 -0.66
N LEU A 87 1.63 -4.24 -1.71
CA LEU A 87 1.65 -5.69 -1.63
C LEU A 87 3.07 -6.29 -1.78
N GLY A 88 4.04 -5.48 -2.20
CA GLY A 88 5.42 -5.90 -2.40
C GLY A 88 5.87 -5.82 -3.87
N PRO A 89 7.06 -6.39 -4.15
CA PRO A 89 7.56 -6.50 -5.51
C PRO A 89 6.60 -7.23 -6.45
N ALA A 90 6.71 -6.95 -7.74
CA ALA A 90 6.00 -7.67 -8.78
C ALA A 90 6.26 -9.17 -8.65
N PHE A 91 5.17 -9.94 -8.69
CA PHE A 91 5.20 -11.39 -8.70
C PHE A 91 4.64 -11.92 -10.01
N LYS A 92 4.73 -13.24 -10.21
CA LYS A 92 4.30 -13.88 -11.45
C LYS A 92 2.84 -13.54 -11.75
N ASN A 93 2.57 -13.00 -12.95
CA ASN A 93 1.25 -12.57 -13.42
C ASN A 93 0.61 -11.42 -12.62
N SER A 94 1.39 -10.67 -11.83
CA SER A 94 0.88 -9.52 -11.09
C SER A 94 0.41 -8.38 -12.00
N ASP A 95 1.00 -8.24 -13.18
CA ASP A 95 0.58 -7.37 -14.28
C ASP A 95 -0.82 -7.76 -14.80
N VAL A 96 -1.03 -9.03 -15.11
CA VAL A 96 -2.33 -9.56 -15.57
C VAL A 96 -3.41 -9.37 -14.51
N LEU A 97 -3.05 -9.50 -13.23
CA LEU A 97 -3.97 -9.26 -12.11
C LEU A 97 -4.33 -7.77 -11.97
N LEU A 98 -3.36 -6.87 -12.08
CA LEU A 98 -3.62 -5.42 -12.06
C LEU A 98 -4.51 -5.00 -13.23
N ASP A 99 -4.24 -5.49 -14.44
CA ASP A 99 -5.06 -5.22 -15.62
C ASP A 99 -6.49 -5.73 -15.44
N PHE A 100 -6.65 -6.92 -14.85
CA PHE A 100 -7.96 -7.49 -14.52
C PHE A 100 -8.72 -6.62 -13.51
N MET A 101 -8.08 -6.18 -12.42
CA MET A 101 -8.72 -5.31 -11.43
C MET A 101 -9.13 -3.96 -12.03
N ALA A 102 -8.28 -3.36 -12.86
CA ALA A 102 -8.59 -2.11 -13.55
C ALA A 102 -9.73 -2.27 -14.57
N TRP A 103 -9.80 -3.42 -15.24
CA TRP A 103 -10.92 -3.76 -16.12
C TRP A 103 -12.23 -3.89 -15.33
N GLU A 104 -12.22 -4.60 -14.21
CA GLU A 104 -13.42 -4.84 -13.41
C GLU A 104 -13.95 -3.55 -12.78
N ASP A 105 -13.09 -2.67 -12.28
CA ASP A 105 -13.48 -1.37 -11.74
C ASP A 105 -14.19 -0.50 -12.79
N ARG A 106 -13.67 -0.49 -14.03
CA ARG A 106 -14.33 0.20 -15.15
C ARG A 106 -15.66 -0.43 -15.51
N ARG A 107 -15.77 -1.76 -15.50
CA ARG A 107 -17.03 -2.47 -15.76
C ARG A 107 -18.10 -2.18 -14.70
N LEU A 108 -17.69 -1.99 -13.44
CA LEU A 108 -18.60 -1.61 -12.35
C LEU A 108 -19.12 -0.18 -12.52
N LEU A 109 -18.26 0.74 -13.00
CA LEU A 109 -18.64 2.13 -13.28
C LEU A 109 -19.47 2.28 -14.56
N ASP A 110 -19.17 1.46 -15.57
CA ASP A 110 -19.86 1.41 -16.86
C ASP A 110 -20.13 -0.05 -17.27
N PRO A 111 -21.36 -0.56 -17.02
CA PRO A 111 -21.74 -1.92 -17.37
C PRO A 111 -21.69 -2.24 -18.86
N THR A 112 -21.58 -1.23 -19.74
CA THR A 112 -21.48 -1.40 -21.20
C THR A 112 -20.04 -1.57 -21.68
N TYR A 113 -19.06 -1.58 -20.77
CA TYR A 113 -17.65 -1.79 -21.10
C TYR A 113 -17.38 -3.26 -21.54
N GLU A 114 -17.36 -3.48 -22.86
CA GLU A 114 -17.28 -4.79 -23.52
C GLU A 114 -15.85 -5.33 -23.75
N ARG A 115 -14.81 -4.80 -23.12
CA ARG A 115 -13.44 -5.28 -23.40
C ARG A 115 -13.29 -6.73 -22.90
N CYS A 116 -13.27 -7.72 -23.79
CA CYS A 116 -13.04 -9.11 -23.40
C CYS A 116 -11.56 -9.34 -23.05
N MET A 117 -11.30 -9.90 -21.87
CA MET A 117 -10.02 -10.54 -21.58
C MET A 117 -9.93 -11.87 -22.33
N ALA A 118 -8.76 -12.26 -22.85
CA ALA A 118 -8.60 -13.55 -23.50
C ALA A 118 -8.79 -14.70 -22.50
N ASP A 119 -9.37 -15.84 -22.94
CA ASP A 119 -9.61 -17.00 -22.06
C ASP A 119 -8.31 -17.56 -21.42
N SER A 120 -7.19 -17.48 -22.14
CA SER A 120 -5.86 -17.85 -21.61
C SER A 120 -5.40 -16.96 -20.46
N SER A 121 -6.00 -15.77 -20.28
CA SER A 121 -5.73 -14.89 -19.15
C SER A 121 -6.37 -15.38 -17.85
N PHE A 122 -7.49 -16.11 -17.90
CA PHE A 122 -8.17 -16.59 -16.67
C PHE A 122 -7.28 -17.50 -15.84
N GLN A 123 -6.54 -18.43 -16.47
CA GLN A 123 -5.62 -19.30 -15.74
C GLN A 123 -4.49 -18.49 -15.07
N HIS A 124 -3.99 -17.45 -15.73
CA HIS A 124 -2.96 -16.57 -15.17
C HIS A 124 -3.49 -15.72 -14.01
N ILE A 125 -4.74 -15.23 -14.10
CA ILE A 125 -5.43 -14.51 -13.02
C ILE A 125 -5.61 -15.43 -11.80
N TRP A 126 -6.06 -16.67 -11.99
CA TRP A 126 -6.25 -17.62 -10.89
C TRP A 126 -4.95 -17.89 -10.14
N VAL A 127 -3.82 -18.05 -10.86
CA VAL A 127 -2.50 -18.18 -10.24
C VAL A 127 -2.13 -16.92 -9.45
N ALA A 128 -2.37 -15.74 -10.02
CA ALA A 128 -2.07 -14.46 -9.37
C ALA A 128 -2.93 -14.22 -8.13
N LEU A 129 -4.23 -14.54 -8.18
CA LEU A 129 -5.16 -14.44 -7.04
C LEU A 129 -4.75 -15.38 -5.90
N LYS A 130 -4.33 -16.61 -6.22
CA LYS A 130 -3.81 -17.53 -5.20
C LYS A 130 -2.61 -16.91 -4.48
N GLN A 131 -1.63 -16.42 -5.24
CA GLN A 131 -0.44 -15.77 -4.68
C GLN A 131 -0.80 -14.51 -3.88
N LEU A 132 -1.76 -13.72 -4.37
CA LEU A 132 -2.28 -12.54 -3.68
C LEU A 132 -2.78 -12.91 -2.29
N THR A 133 -3.62 -13.94 -2.16
CA THR A 133 -4.20 -14.36 -0.87
C THR A 133 -3.16 -14.95 0.11
N GLU A 134 -2.02 -15.41 -0.40
CA GLU A 134 -0.92 -15.95 0.39
C GLU A 134 0.03 -14.86 0.91
N LEU A 135 -0.14 -13.60 0.48
CA LEU A 135 0.73 -12.51 0.91
C LEU A 135 0.60 -12.24 2.42
N PRO A 136 1.72 -12.00 3.14
CA PRO A 136 1.72 -11.66 4.56
C PRO A 136 0.86 -10.45 4.92
N TYR A 137 0.57 -9.57 3.94
CA TYR A 137 -0.28 -8.40 4.09
C TYR A 137 -1.64 -8.75 4.69
N TRP A 138 -2.28 -9.83 4.22
CA TRP A 138 -3.62 -10.23 4.66
C TRP A 138 -3.66 -10.85 6.05
N GLN A 139 -2.51 -11.22 6.62
CA GLN A 139 -2.42 -11.79 7.97
C GLN A 139 -2.32 -10.72 9.06
N ARG A 140 -2.33 -9.43 8.68
CA ARG A 140 -2.18 -8.32 9.62
C ARG A 140 -3.51 -8.01 10.30
N MET A 141 -3.49 -7.96 11.62
CA MET A 141 -4.66 -7.61 12.46
C MET A 141 -5.25 -6.22 12.10
N TRP A 142 -4.44 -5.31 11.58
CA TRP A 142 -4.85 -3.93 11.28
C TRP A 142 -5.39 -3.72 9.86
N ILE A 143 -5.36 -4.75 9.00
CA ILE A 143 -5.79 -4.67 7.59
C ILE A 143 -7.22 -4.14 7.43
N VAL A 144 -8.08 -4.49 8.38
CA VAL A 144 -9.49 -4.10 8.38
C VAL A 144 -9.64 -2.59 8.52
N GLN A 145 -8.81 -1.93 9.33
CA GLN A 145 -8.92 -0.47 9.49
C GLN A 145 -8.38 0.28 8.27
N GLU A 146 -7.32 -0.24 7.67
CA GLU A 146 -6.64 0.35 6.52
C GLU A 146 -7.50 0.24 5.25
N VAL A 147 -8.16 -0.91 5.05
CA VAL A 147 -9.01 -1.18 3.88
C VAL A 147 -10.44 -0.67 4.07
N ALA A 148 -11.07 -0.86 5.24
CA ALA A 148 -12.48 -0.49 5.43
C ALA A 148 -12.71 1.02 5.63
N PHE A 149 -11.69 1.75 6.09
CA PHE A 149 -11.78 3.21 6.31
C PHE A 149 -10.85 4.00 5.40
N GLY A 150 -10.14 3.34 4.50
CA GLY A 150 -9.25 3.98 3.54
C GLY A 150 -10.03 4.85 2.55
N THR A 151 -9.53 6.05 2.32
CA THR A 151 -10.07 6.93 1.28
C THR A 151 -9.46 6.52 -0.06
N SER A 152 -10.29 6.15 -1.03
CA SER A 152 -9.86 5.76 -2.38
C SER A 152 -8.68 4.75 -2.37
N PRO A 153 -8.86 3.53 -1.82
CA PRO A 153 -7.78 2.55 -1.71
C PRO A 153 -7.23 2.16 -3.09
N GLN A 154 -5.90 2.20 -3.23
CA GLN A 154 -5.19 1.83 -4.45
C GLN A 154 -4.28 0.64 -4.17
N VAL A 155 -4.56 -0.49 -4.80
CA VAL A 155 -3.71 -1.69 -4.72
C VAL A 155 -2.50 -1.50 -5.62
N CYS A 156 -1.31 -1.62 -5.04
CA CYS A 156 -0.04 -1.40 -5.72
C CYS A 156 0.91 -2.59 -5.53
N VAL A 157 1.46 -3.04 -6.65
CA VAL A 157 2.63 -3.92 -6.76
C VAL A 157 3.64 -3.19 -7.64
N GLY A 158 4.92 -3.26 -7.31
CA GLY A 158 5.94 -2.46 -8.00
C GLY A 158 7.15 -3.26 -8.41
N SER A 159 7.81 -2.80 -9.46
CA SER A 159 9.15 -3.23 -9.88
C SER A 159 10.24 -2.54 -9.07
#